data_AF-A0A2U2SGQ5-F1
#
_entry.id   AF-A0A2U2SGQ5-F1
#
_cell.length_a   1.000
_cell.length_b   1.000
_cell.length_c   1.000
_cell.angle_alpha   90.00
_cell.angle_beta   90.00
_cell.angle_gamma   90.00
#
_symmetry.space_group_name_H-M   'P 1'
#
loop_
_entity.id
_entity.type
_entity.pdbx_description
1 polymer ?
#
loop_
_entity_poly.entity_id
_entity_poly.type
_entity_poly.pdbx_seq_one_letter_code
_entity_poly.pdbx_strand_id
1 'polypeptide(L)'
;MTEPGMRLRQLQQIPLFALRQAMDQLLADEKTEAILQRRFGHIFNRRLHHMRQAIARMSREQLTALVDACPEISDEQIAQLFEQYRFGSNPVLQVYLFDKTVLRRDALQDLHGRLEQELAAFNQPRHEGLPALRQLAVFALISLPEQPGVVEGVYRFQTRLDYIDANEHAACTYQTLYGLFWLSPTEGYLTVQVRNTEVLKVLKGALERAMGISLAPLVISKQLKNALPFLLRESFRFGRLHDPDPGPGRFRWLTIADDNAYARGYQDLEERYPEVHSVRYRETLGEDRETTLTIRCDRGALSLSGILSAAQLRAWTLDRLGQLISLLNEFRPNAPAYATGTSDLEQLPPLSPFSIIQRHHVRRIISALLTVKQSPLLGYHPLDVDPLQLAHDMGTWMRLQIPVEHPAMSEESEGYLACPTCGGTTTFALQRRNGGWELGCREHRQQRWAAPLPLIIGETETQETFTLDAEELATTMELLPSEALRQIIAEVINRHLPGHTFDLKRESFIIRGPHLRYYPDKSQVYDSAQSGARTVIYVSQHIAHLEGGEVVGVKPEGSEIEVRTSCASATPSD
;
A
#
# COMPACT_ATOMS: atom_id res chain seq x y z
N MET A 1 13.80 36.47 -10.61
CA MET A 1 14.54 36.03 -11.80
C MET A 1 14.39 34.53 -11.88
N THR A 2 13.60 34.03 -12.84
CA THR A 2 13.36 32.60 -13.07
C THR A 2 14.64 31.95 -13.60
N GLU A 3 14.96 30.76 -13.09
CA GLU A 3 16.16 29.99 -13.47
C GLU A 3 16.09 29.66 -14.98
N PRO A 4 17.18 29.81 -15.77
CA PRO A 4 17.17 29.51 -17.19
C PRO A 4 16.68 28.08 -17.47
N GLY A 5 15.62 27.94 -18.28
CA GLY A 5 15.00 26.65 -18.60
C GLY A 5 13.95 26.14 -17.60
N MET A 6 13.66 26.87 -16.52
CA MET A 6 12.58 26.51 -15.57
C MET A 6 11.21 26.45 -16.25
N ARG A 7 10.89 27.46 -17.08
CA ARG A 7 9.63 27.54 -17.83
C ARG A 7 9.40 26.29 -18.69
N LEU A 8 10.40 25.93 -19.50
CA LEU A 8 10.31 24.77 -20.39
C LEU A 8 10.14 23.45 -19.59
N ARG A 9 10.88 23.28 -18.49
CA ARG A 9 10.73 22.11 -17.60
C ARG A 9 9.33 22.01 -17.01
N GLN A 10 8.74 23.14 -16.59
CA GLN A 10 7.38 23.18 -16.07
C GLN A 10 6.36 22.82 -17.17
N LEU A 11 6.48 23.41 -18.35
CA LEU A 11 5.59 23.13 -19.49
C LEU A 11 5.55 21.65 -19.85
N GLN A 12 6.70 20.97 -19.83
CA GLN A 12 6.78 19.54 -20.13
C GLN A 12 6.03 18.65 -19.12
N GLN A 13 5.82 19.13 -17.89
CA GLN A 13 5.12 18.40 -16.83
C GLN A 13 3.64 18.78 -16.71
N ILE A 14 3.20 19.88 -17.33
CA ILE A 14 1.79 20.25 -17.35
C ILE A 14 1.02 19.31 -18.30
N PRO A 15 -0.14 18.76 -17.89
CA PRO A 15 -0.98 17.94 -18.75
C PRO A 15 -1.43 18.68 -20.02
N LEU A 16 -1.47 17.97 -21.14
CA LEU A 16 -1.87 18.52 -22.44
C LEU A 16 -3.23 19.22 -22.40
N PHE A 17 -4.22 18.65 -21.71
CA PHE A 17 -5.54 19.26 -21.63
C PHE A 17 -5.52 20.62 -20.93
N ALA A 18 -4.68 20.79 -19.90
CA ALA A 18 -4.56 22.05 -19.17
C ALA A 18 -3.86 23.13 -20.01
N LEU A 19 -2.82 22.74 -20.76
CA LEU A 19 -2.21 23.63 -21.76
C LEU A 19 -3.20 24.04 -22.85
N ARG A 20 -4.03 23.10 -23.33
CA ARG A 20 -5.08 23.39 -24.32
C ARG A 20 -6.12 24.36 -23.76
N GLN A 21 -6.58 24.13 -22.52
CA GLN A 21 -7.53 25.01 -21.86
C GLN A 21 -6.98 26.43 -21.67
N ALA A 22 -5.72 26.57 -21.25
CA ALA A 22 -5.06 27.87 -21.14
C ALA A 22 -5.00 28.61 -22.49
N MET A 23 -4.72 27.87 -23.57
CA MET A 23 -4.77 28.44 -24.92
C MET A 23 -6.19 28.78 -25.38
N ASP A 24 -7.18 27.95 -25.10
CA ASP A 24 -8.57 28.20 -25.47
C ASP A 24 -9.13 29.44 -24.77
N GLN A 25 -8.70 29.74 -23.54
CA GLN A 25 -9.03 30.98 -22.83
C GLN A 25 -8.47 32.22 -23.55
N LEU A 26 -7.26 32.14 -24.11
CA LEU A 26 -6.69 33.23 -24.91
C LEU A 26 -7.43 33.42 -26.24
N LEU A 27 -7.99 32.35 -26.80
CA LEU A 27 -8.84 32.40 -28.01
C LEU A 27 -10.28 32.90 -27.73
N ALA A 28 -10.57 33.39 -26.53
CA ALA A 28 -11.81 34.11 -26.26
C ALA A 28 -11.75 35.58 -26.73
N ASP A 29 -10.55 36.13 -26.92
CA ASP A 29 -10.31 37.48 -27.45
C ASP A 29 -9.88 37.44 -28.93
N GLU A 30 -10.66 38.08 -29.81
CA GLU A 30 -10.43 38.10 -31.26
C GLU A 30 -9.07 38.71 -31.63
N LYS A 31 -8.58 39.70 -30.85
CA LYS A 31 -7.27 40.32 -31.10
C LYS A 31 -6.13 39.35 -30.79
N THR A 32 -6.23 38.67 -29.66
CA THR A 32 -5.25 37.66 -29.24
C THR A 32 -5.26 36.46 -30.18
N GLU A 33 -6.43 36.03 -30.68
CA GLU A 33 -6.52 34.97 -31.69
C GLU A 33 -5.75 35.31 -32.98
N ALA A 34 -5.91 36.53 -33.52
CA ALA A 34 -5.20 36.95 -34.73
C ALA A 34 -3.67 36.99 -34.54
N ILE A 35 -3.19 37.37 -33.35
CA ILE A 35 -1.77 37.36 -32.99
C ILE A 35 -1.26 35.91 -32.93
N LEU A 36 -2.00 35.03 -32.26
CA LEU A 36 -1.65 33.61 -32.14
C LEU A 36 -1.62 32.92 -33.50
N GLN A 37 -2.56 33.22 -34.42
CA GLN A 37 -2.56 32.67 -35.78
C GLN A 37 -1.29 33.05 -36.56
N ARG A 38 -0.83 34.31 -36.45
CA ARG A 38 0.44 34.75 -37.09
C ARG A 38 1.65 34.05 -36.47
N ARG A 39 1.70 33.95 -35.15
CA ARG A 39 2.81 33.30 -34.43
C ARG A 39 2.89 31.81 -34.76
N PHE A 40 1.75 31.13 -34.83
CA PHE A 40 1.68 29.75 -35.29
C PHE A 40 2.21 29.60 -36.72
N GLY A 41 1.78 30.49 -37.63
CA GLY A 41 2.27 30.51 -39.01
C GLY A 41 3.80 30.63 -39.10
N HIS A 42 4.41 31.38 -38.18
CA HIS A 42 5.86 31.50 -38.08
C HIS A 42 6.53 30.24 -37.51
N ILE A 43 6.01 29.67 -36.42
CA ILE A 43 6.64 28.53 -35.73
C ILE A 43 6.56 27.25 -36.57
N PHE A 44 5.42 27.00 -37.23
CA PHE A 44 5.14 25.73 -37.91
C PHE A 44 5.06 25.84 -39.43
N ASN A 45 5.32 27.03 -39.99
CA ASN A 45 5.29 27.31 -41.44
C ASN A 45 3.98 26.86 -42.13
N ARG A 46 2.83 27.10 -41.49
CA ARG A 46 1.49 26.67 -41.95
C ARG A 46 0.42 27.73 -41.66
N ARG A 47 -0.49 27.98 -42.60
CA ARG A 47 -1.67 28.83 -42.39
C ARG A 47 -2.81 28.02 -41.79
N LEU A 48 -3.43 28.54 -40.73
CA LEU A 48 -4.58 27.92 -40.06
C LEU A 48 -5.79 28.85 -40.10
N HIS A 49 -6.93 28.29 -40.51
CA HIS A 49 -8.23 28.98 -40.49
C HIS A 49 -9.07 28.65 -39.25
N HIS A 50 -8.76 27.56 -38.53
CA HIS A 50 -9.50 27.11 -37.35
C HIS A 50 -8.57 26.81 -36.17
N MET A 51 -8.28 27.84 -35.36
CA MET A 51 -7.25 27.76 -34.32
C MET A 51 -7.58 26.76 -33.21
N ARG A 52 -8.82 26.78 -32.69
CA ARG A 52 -9.26 25.82 -31.64
C ARG A 52 -9.13 24.36 -32.06
N GLN A 53 -9.54 24.04 -33.29
CA GLN A 53 -9.42 22.67 -33.82
C GLN A 53 -7.96 22.25 -34.00
N ALA A 54 -7.10 23.18 -34.40
CA ALA A 54 -5.68 22.91 -34.54
C ALA A 54 -5.04 22.62 -33.17
N ILE A 55 -5.28 23.46 -32.17
CA ILE A 55 -4.78 23.29 -30.79
C ILE A 55 -5.22 21.95 -30.19
N ALA A 56 -6.48 21.56 -30.42
CA ALA A 56 -7.01 20.27 -29.95
C ALA A 56 -6.26 19.05 -30.54
N ARG A 57 -5.65 19.20 -31.73
CA ARG A 57 -4.92 18.13 -32.44
C ARG A 57 -3.40 18.20 -32.27
N MET A 58 -2.88 19.25 -31.64
CA MET A 58 -1.43 19.41 -31.46
C MET A 58 -0.84 18.32 -30.58
N SER A 59 0.36 17.87 -30.96
CA SER A 59 1.23 17.05 -30.11
C SER A 59 1.73 17.86 -28.92
N ARG A 60 2.30 17.18 -27.92
CA ARG A 60 2.91 17.85 -26.75
C ARG A 60 4.03 18.80 -27.14
N GLU A 61 4.92 18.38 -28.03
CA GLU A 61 6.04 19.21 -28.49
C GLU A 61 5.53 20.49 -29.18
N GLN A 62 4.55 20.35 -30.07
CA GLN A 62 3.96 21.48 -30.78
C GLN A 62 3.27 22.46 -29.81
N LEU A 63 2.46 21.95 -28.88
CA LEU A 63 1.76 22.80 -27.94
C LEU A 63 2.73 23.47 -26.95
N THR A 64 3.76 22.75 -26.50
CA THR A 64 4.82 23.28 -25.64
C THR A 64 5.56 24.42 -26.33
N ALA A 65 6.00 24.22 -27.58
CA ALA A 65 6.69 25.25 -28.35
C ALA A 65 5.80 26.48 -28.60
N LEU A 66 4.51 26.28 -28.86
CA LEU A 66 3.57 27.37 -29.04
C LEU A 66 3.35 28.19 -27.77
N VAL A 67 3.15 27.53 -26.62
CA VAL A 67 2.97 28.17 -25.30
C VAL A 67 4.26 28.86 -24.83
N ASP A 68 5.41 28.26 -25.09
CA ASP A 68 6.71 28.85 -24.75
C ASP A 68 6.96 30.15 -25.53
N ALA A 69 6.57 30.18 -26.80
CA ALA A 69 6.61 31.38 -27.63
C ALA A 69 5.51 32.42 -27.33
N CYS A 70 4.63 32.15 -26.35
CA CYS A 70 3.46 32.98 -26.04
C CYS A 70 3.70 33.88 -24.81
N PRO A 71 4.08 35.17 -24.98
CA PRO A 71 4.25 36.11 -23.87
C PRO A 71 2.94 36.43 -23.15
N GLU A 72 1.78 36.21 -23.78
CA GLU A 72 0.46 36.38 -23.19
C GLU A 72 0.21 35.37 -22.06
N ILE A 73 0.97 34.27 -22.01
CA ILE A 73 0.99 33.33 -20.87
C ILE A 73 2.23 33.61 -20.03
N SER A 74 2.05 34.32 -18.91
CA SER A 74 3.14 34.72 -18.03
C SER A 74 3.82 33.51 -17.36
N ASP A 75 5.07 33.69 -16.93
CA ASP A 75 5.77 32.68 -16.12
C ASP A 75 5.00 32.32 -14.84
N GLU A 76 4.28 33.28 -14.27
CA GLU A 76 3.46 33.06 -13.09
C GLU A 76 2.23 32.18 -13.39
N GLN A 77 1.57 32.37 -14.54
CA GLN A 77 0.50 31.47 -14.98
C GLN A 77 1.02 30.05 -15.24
N ILE A 78 2.20 29.91 -15.85
CA ILE A 78 2.84 28.59 -16.03
C ILE A 78 3.18 27.95 -14.69
N ALA A 79 3.75 28.70 -13.76
CA ALA A 79 4.06 28.22 -12.42
C ALA A 79 2.77 27.79 -11.68
N GLN A 80 1.69 28.56 -11.78
CA GLN A 80 0.39 28.19 -11.18
C GLN A 80 -0.18 26.91 -11.80
N LEU A 81 -0.18 26.78 -13.14
CA LEU A 81 -0.63 25.56 -13.81
C LEU A 81 0.23 24.34 -13.43
N PHE A 82 1.54 24.53 -13.35
CA PHE A 82 2.46 23.50 -12.90
C PHE A 82 2.15 23.06 -11.46
N GLU A 83 2.00 24.01 -10.52
CA GLU A 83 1.62 23.73 -9.13
C GLU A 83 0.29 22.98 -9.04
N GLN A 84 -0.68 23.30 -9.91
CA GLN A 84 -1.96 22.61 -9.94
C GLN A 84 -1.87 21.16 -10.43
N TYR A 85 -0.92 20.80 -11.30
CA TYR A 85 -0.94 19.47 -11.94
C TYR A 85 0.31 18.61 -11.75
N ARG A 86 1.34 19.09 -11.04
CA ARG A 86 2.60 18.36 -10.80
C ARG A 86 2.46 17.06 -9.99
N PHE A 87 1.31 16.85 -9.34
CA PHE A 87 1.01 15.67 -8.52
C PHE A 87 0.52 14.46 -9.33
N GLY A 88 0.44 14.60 -10.65
CA GLY A 88 0.21 13.52 -11.62
C GLY A 88 -1.23 13.01 -11.71
N SER A 89 -1.39 11.90 -12.43
CA SER A 89 -2.67 11.20 -12.62
C SER A 89 -2.89 10.09 -11.60
N ASN A 90 -4.15 9.68 -11.48
CA ASN A 90 -4.64 8.57 -10.68
C ASN A 90 -4.10 8.59 -9.24
N PRO A 91 -4.36 9.67 -8.46
CA PRO A 91 -3.75 9.80 -7.14
C PRO A 91 -4.20 8.65 -6.25
N VAL A 92 -3.21 7.98 -5.65
CA VAL A 92 -3.40 6.96 -4.62
C VAL A 92 -2.99 7.57 -3.30
N LEU A 93 -3.83 7.47 -2.29
CA LEU A 93 -3.62 7.97 -0.94
C LEU A 93 -3.53 6.78 0.00
N GLN A 94 -2.40 6.65 0.67
CA GLN A 94 -2.18 5.64 1.69
C GLN A 94 -2.43 6.26 3.06
N VAL A 95 -3.42 5.75 3.79
CA VAL A 95 -3.80 6.25 5.10
C VAL A 95 -3.14 5.40 6.18
N TYR A 96 -2.53 6.07 7.15
CA TYR A 96 -1.91 5.50 8.33
C TYR A 96 -2.51 6.13 9.58
N LEU A 97 -2.55 5.35 10.64
CA LEU A 97 -3.00 5.71 11.97
C LEU A 97 -1.83 5.54 12.95
N PHE A 98 -1.82 6.33 14.00
CA PHE A 98 -0.87 6.21 15.09
C PHE A 98 -1.50 6.64 16.42
N ASP A 99 -0.92 6.17 17.52
CA ASP A 99 -1.32 6.61 18.86
C ASP A 99 -0.87 8.05 19.12
N LYS A 100 -1.83 8.97 19.10
CA LYS A 100 -1.63 10.39 19.39
C LYS A 100 -1.17 10.66 20.83
N THR A 101 -1.37 9.73 21.77
CA THR A 101 -0.95 9.90 23.17
C THR A 101 0.55 9.68 23.37
N VAL A 102 1.19 8.94 22.46
CA VAL A 102 2.63 8.66 22.48
C VAL A 102 3.43 9.78 21.80
N LEU A 103 2.76 10.62 21.00
CA LEU A 103 3.40 11.72 20.30
C LEU A 103 3.96 12.75 21.29
N ARG A 104 5.26 13.02 21.18
CA ARG A 104 5.93 14.00 22.04
C ARG A 104 5.41 15.41 21.73
N ARG A 105 5.37 16.27 22.76
CA ARG A 105 4.91 17.67 22.61
C ARG A 105 5.76 18.48 21.61
N ASP A 106 7.03 18.12 21.46
CA ASP A 106 8.00 18.72 20.55
C ASP A 106 8.15 17.94 19.22
N ALA A 107 7.36 16.90 18.98
CA ALA A 107 7.49 16.03 17.80
C ALA A 107 7.33 16.75 16.46
N LEU A 108 6.69 17.92 16.46
CA LEU A 108 6.54 18.78 15.28
C LEU A 108 7.59 19.90 15.21
N GLN A 109 8.23 20.24 16.33
CA GLN A 109 9.30 21.24 16.35
C GLN A 109 10.48 20.70 15.56
N ASP A 110 10.94 21.45 14.56
CA ASP A 110 12.03 21.03 13.66
C ASP A 110 11.78 19.66 12.98
N LEU A 111 10.52 19.33 12.70
CA LEU A 111 10.19 18.11 11.97
C LEU A 111 10.87 18.07 10.59
N HIS A 112 10.98 19.22 9.92
CA HIS A 112 11.64 19.32 8.62
C HIS A 112 13.13 18.94 8.70
N GLY A 113 13.88 19.49 9.66
CA GLY A 113 15.30 19.16 9.85
C GLY A 113 15.52 17.69 10.22
N ARG A 114 14.67 17.11 11.07
CA ARG A 114 14.73 15.67 11.37
C ARG A 114 14.44 14.80 10.15
N LEU A 115 13.46 15.18 9.32
CA LEU A 115 13.16 14.46 8.09
C LEU A 115 14.32 14.53 7.08
N GLU A 116 14.99 15.68 6.97
CA GLU A 116 16.19 15.80 6.12
C GLU A 116 17.31 14.86 6.58
N GLN A 117 17.54 14.76 7.89
CA GLN A 117 18.51 13.82 8.46
C GLN A 117 18.15 12.37 8.17
N GLU A 118 16.89 11.99 8.38
CA GLU A 118 16.41 10.62 8.16
C GLU A 118 16.44 10.20 6.68
N LEU A 119 16.26 11.14 5.77
CA LEU A 119 16.30 10.91 4.32
C LEU A 119 17.72 11.01 3.74
N ALA A 120 18.70 11.50 4.50
CA ALA A 120 20.08 11.67 4.02
C ALA A 120 20.70 10.34 3.57
N ALA A 121 20.48 9.26 4.32
CA ALA A 121 20.99 7.92 4.00
C ALA A 121 20.48 7.41 2.65
N PHE A 122 19.21 7.65 2.33
CA PHE A 122 18.62 7.26 1.04
C PHE A 122 19.28 7.99 -0.14
N ASN A 123 19.71 9.24 0.08
CA ASN A 123 20.30 10.08 -0.94
C ASN A 123 21.82 9.91 -1.09
N GLN A 124 22.45 9.02 -0.33
CA GLN A 124 23.88 8.76 -0.47
C GLN A 124 24.20 8.07 -1.80
N PRO A 125 25.32 8.41 -2.45
CA PRO A 125 25.76 7.74 -3.66
C PRO A 125 25.96 6.24 -3.39
N ARG A 126 25.28 5.38 -4.14
CA ARG A 126 25.55 3.93 -4.12
C ARG A 126 26.77 3.64 -4.99
N HIS A 127 27.60 2.68 -4.59
CA HIS A 127 28.79 2.27 -5.34
C HIS A 127 28.46 1.54 -6.66
N GLU A 128 27.22 1.07 -6.81
CA GLU A 128 26.75 0.31 -7.97
C GLU A 128 25.81 1.16 -8.84
N GLY A 129 26.36 1.72 -9.93
CA GLY A 129 25.58 2.33 -11.01
C GLY A 129 24.77 3.58 -10.64
N LEU A 130 24.00 4.06 -11.63
CA LEU A 130 23.09 5.19 -11.46
C LEU A 130 21.76 4.69 -10.86
N PRO A 131 21.32 5.18 -9.68
CA PRO A 131 20.18 4.63 -8.97
C PRO A 131 18.86 4.93 -9.69
N ALA A 132 17.89 4.02 -9.61
CA ALA A 132 16.56 4.20 -10.18
C ALA A 132 15.80 5.39 -9.54
N LEU A 133 16.01 5.60 -8.24
CA LEU A 133 15.41 6.69 -7.46
C LEU A 133 16.50 7.46 -6.71
N ARG A 134 16.36 8.78 -6.62
CA ARG A 134 17.29 9.63 -5.84
C ARG A 134 16.66 10.95 -5.43
N GLN A 135 17.38 11.69 -4.59
CA GLN A 135 17.02 13.05 -4.15
C GLN A 135 15.61 13.15 -3.54
N LEU A 136 15.22 12.15 -2.75
CA LEU A 136 13.99 12.20 -1.97
C LEU A 136 14.15 13.24 -0.86
N ALA A 137 13.27 14.24 -0.85
CA ALA A 137 13.27 15.29 0.16
C ALA A 137 11.85 15.78 0.44
N VAL A 138 11.61 16.18 1.69
CA VAL A 138 10.44 17.00 2.04
C VAL A 138 10.80 18.45 1.73
N PHE A 139 10.11 18.99 0.73
CA PHE A 139 10.36 20.32 0.18
C PHE A 139 9.70 21.42 1.02
N ALA A 140 8.51 21.16 1.57
CA ALA A 140 7.79 22.12 2.39
C ALA A 140 6.92 21.40 3.43
N LEU A 141 6.71 22.05 4.58
CA LEU A 141 5.69 21.74 5.58
C LEU A 141 4.84 22.99 5.79
N ILE A 142 3.54 22.89 5.55
CA ILE A 142 2.61 24.01 5.48
C ILE A 142 1.45 23.73 6.41
N SER A 143 1.23 24.60 7.40
CA SER A 143 0.01 24.55 8.21
C SER A 143 -1.16 25.06 7.37
N LEU A 144 -2.26 24.32 7.35
CA LEU A 144 -3.45 24.70 6.59
C LEU A 144 -4.40 25.53 7.46
N PRO A 145 -4.65 26.82 7.17
CA PRO A 145 -5.54 27.66 7.97
C PRO A 145 -6.98 27.16 8.00
N GLU A 146 -7.43 26.58 6.88
CA GLU A 146 -8.79 26.05 6.70
C GLU A 146 -9.04 24.76 7.50
N GLN A 147 -7.98 24.05 7.90
CA GLN A 147 -8.02 22.84 8.71
C GLN A 147 -7.00 22.92 9.85
N PRO A 148 -7.33 23.64 10.94
CA PRO A 148 -6.44 23.80 12.08
C PRO A 148 -5.98 22.45 12.62
N GLY A 149 -4.67 22.30 12.85
CA GLY A 149 -4.07 21.05 13.35
C GLY A 149 -3.60 20.08 12.26
N VAL A 150 -3.90 20.35 10.98
CA VAL A 150 -3.37 19.58 9.85
C VAL A 150 -2.15 20.28 9.24
N VAL A 151 -1.07 19.51 9.08
CA VAL A 151 0.15 19.93 8.36
C VAL A 151 0.19 19.24 7.01
N GLU A 152 0.25 20.02 5.93
CA GLU A 152 0.51 19.54 4.58
C GLU A 152 2.01 19.52 4.30
N GLY A 153 2.55 18.35 3.99
CA GLY A 153 3.91 18.20 3.50
C GLY A 153 3.95 18.03 1.99
N VAL A 154 4.86 18.74 1.34
CA VAL A 154 5.17 18.53 -0.08
C VAL A 154 6.50 17.79 -0.14
N TYR A 155 6.53 16.63 -0.78
CA TYR A 155 7.77 15.90 -1.01
C TYR A 155 8.09 15.83 -2.50
N ARG A 156 9.37 15.66 -2.82
CA ARG A 156 9.87 15.49 -4.19
C ARG A 156 10.92 14.40 -4.23
N PHE A 157 11.06 13.77 -5.39
CA PHE A 157 12.13 12.80 -5.68
C PHE A 157 12.41 12.78 -7.17
N GLN A 158 13.50 12.13 -7.56
CA GLN A 158 13.86 11.92 -8.96
C GLN A 158 13.76 10.45 -9.33
N THR A 159 13.13 10.16 -10.47
CA THR A 159 13.10 8.84 -11.09
C THR A 159 13.97 8.81 -12.35
N ARG A 160 14.71 7.74 -12.54
CA ARG A 160 15.55 7.51 -13.72
C ARG A 160 14.66 7.18 -14.93
N LEU A 161 15.01 7.75 -16.07
CA LEU A 161 14.44 7.48 -17.37
C LEU A 161 15.57 7.07 -18.31
N ASP A 162 15.54 5.82 -18.75
CA ASP A 162 16.49 5.29 -19.71
C ASP A 162 15.96 5.49 -21.14
N TYR A 163 16.85 5.87 -22.05
CA TYR A 163 16.51 6.09 -23.46
C TYR A 163 17.71 5.82 -24.36
N ILE A 164 17.44 5.63 -25.64
CA ILE A 164 18.47 5.56 -26.69
C ILE A 164 18.60 6.95 -27.29
N ASP A 165 19.81 7.51 -27.25
CA ASP A 165 20.06 8.83 -27.83
C ASP A 165 20.10 8.79 -29.37
N ALA A 166 20.24 9.96 -30.00
CA ALA A 166 20.29 10.07 -31.46
C ALA A 166 21.50 9.36 -32.11
N ASN A 167 22.50 8.97 -31.31
CA ASN A 167 23.69 8.26 -31.75
C ASN A 167 23.62 6.75 -31.41
N GLU A 168 22.43 6.24 -31.08
CA GLU A 168 22.19 4.85 -30.69
C GLU A 168 22.88 4.41 -29.39
N HIS A 169 23.28 5.36 -28.53
CA HIS A 169 23.85 5.04 -27.23
C HIS A 169 22.78 4.96 -26.15
N ALA A 170 22.94 4.00 -25.23
CA ALA A 170 22.17 3.96 -24.00
C ALA A 170 22.52 5.17 -23.14
N ALA A 171 21.53 6.01 -22.89
CA ALA A 171 21.63 7.20 -22.06
C ALA A 171 20.53 7.19 -21.00
N CYS A 172 20.68 8.03 -19.98
CA CYS A 172 19.64 8.19 -18.98
C CYS A 172 19.51 9.65 -18.53
N THR A 173 18.31 10.03 -18.14
CA THR A 173 18.01 11.30 -17.50
C THR A 173 17.16 11.08 -16.25
N TYR A 174 16.95 12.13 -15.47
CA TYR A 174 16.13 12.06 -14.26
C TYR A 174 14.95 13.02 -14.36
N GLN A 175 13.76 12.52 -14.06
CA GLN A 175 12.55 13.30 -13.94
C GLN A 175 12.24 13.55 -12.47
N THR A 176 12.06 14.82 -12.08
CA THR A 176 11.57 15.16 -10.74
C THR A 176 10.06 14.99 -10.67
N LEU A 177 9.59 14.25 -9.67
CA LEU A 177 8.19 14.04 -9.35
C LEU A 177 7.88 14.62 -7.96
N TYR A 178 6.61 15.00 -7.77
CA TYR A 178 6.12 15.59 -6.53
C TYR A 178 4.96 14.77 -5.97
N GLY A 179 4.81 14.80 -4.66
CA GLY A 179 3.65 14.26 -3.95
C GLY A 179 3.32 15.06 -2.70
N LEU A 180 2.14 14.81 -2.17
CA LEU A 180 1.64 15.42 -0.93
C LEU A 180 1.54 14.40 0.19
N PHE A 181 1.66 14.85 1.43
CA PHE A 181 1.16 14.12 2.59
C PHE A 181 0.47 15.08 3.55
N TRP A 182 -0.47 14.56 4.34
CA TRP A 182 -1.17 15.32 5.37
C TRP A 182 -1.03 14.62 6.71
N LEU A 183 -0.54 15.34 7.71
CA LEU A 183 -0.34 14.86 9.06
C LEU A 183 -1.32 15.60 9.98
N SER A 184 -2.12 14.84 10.73
CA SER A 184 -2.94 15.37 11.82
C SER A 184 -2.50 14.76 13.16
N PRO A 185 -1.68 15.48 13.93
CA PRO A 185 -1.21 15.06 15.25
C PRO A 185 -2.34 14.89 16.27
N THR A 186 -3.35 15.77 16.21
CA THR A 186 -4.48 15.77 17.15
C THR A 186 -5.46 14.63 16.90
N GLU A 187 -5.59 14.22 15.65
CA GLU A 187 -6.47 13.12 15.25
C GLU A 187 -5.75 11.77 15.10
N GLY A 188 -4.40 11.77 15.14
CA GLY A 188 -3.61 10.53 15.13
C GLY A 188 -3.56 9.84 13.76
N TYR A 189 -3.48 10.62 12.66
CA TYR A 189 -3.38 10.05 11.31
C TYR A 189 -2.34 10.76 10.44
N LEU A 190 -1.83 10.00 9.47
CA LEU A 190 -0.99 10.48 8.37
C LEU A 190 -1.56 9.91 7.06
N THR A 191 -1.73 10.74 6.05
CA THR A 191 -2.04 10.28 4.69
C THR A 191 -0.94 10.68 3.73
N VAL A 192 -0.42 9.74 2.96
CA VAL A 192 0.63 9.98 1.97
C VAL A 192 0.09 9.71 0.58
N GLN A 193 0.20 10.68 -0.32
CA GLN A 193 -0.02 10.43 -1.74
C GLN A 193 1.10 9.55 -2.28
N VAL A 194 0.78 8.37 -2.79
CA VAL A 194 1.74 7.42 -3.33
C VAL A 194 2.07 7.78 -4.77
N ARG A 195 3.34 8.06 -5.03
CA ARG A 195 3.89 8.29 -6.39
C ARG A 195 4.81 7.16 -6.84
N ASN A 196 5.42 6.47 -5.88
CA ASN A 196 6.25 5.29 -6.05
C ASN A 196 6.25 4.53 -4.71
N THR A 197 6.18 3.21 -4.73
CA THR A 197 6.08 2.38 -3.53
C THR A 197 7.36 2.41 -2.69
N GLU A 198 8.54 2.35 -3.30
CA GLU A 198 9.82 2.48 -2.58
C GLU A 198 9.96 3.85 -1.92
N VAL A 199 9.52 4.93 -2.58
CA VAL A 199 9.48 6.27 -1.98
C VAL A 199 8.51 6.32 -0.79
N LEU A 200 7.33 5.72 -0.89
CA LEU A 200 6.37 5.63 0.21
C LEU A 200 6.99 4.91 1.41
N LYS A 201 7.65 3.76 1.19
CA LYS A 201 8.35 2.96 2.20
C LYS A 201 9.39 3.79 2.96
N VAL A 202 10.27 4.45 2.22
CA VAL A 202 11.34 5.30 2.80
C VAL A 202 10.76 6.50 3.54
N LEU A 203 9.77 7.19 2.96
CA LEU A 203 9.14 8.36 3.56
C LEU A 203 8.36 8.00 4.84
N LYS A 204 7.62 6.88 4.83
CA LYS A 204 6.94 6.33 6.01
C LYS A 204 7.95 6.08 7.12
N GLY A 205 9.03 5.35 6.84
CA GLY A 205 10.06 5.04 7.84
C GLY A 205 10.75 6.29 8.39
N ALA A 206 11.01 7.29 7.53
CA ALA A 206 11.56 8.58 7.95
C ALA A 206 10.59 9.34 8.87
N LEU A 207 9.29 9.34 8.57
CA LEU A 207 8.25 9.95 9.39
C LEU A 207 8.10 9.25 10.75
N GLU A 208 8.14 7.91 10.79
CA GLU A 208 8.12 7.13 12.04
C GLU A 208 9.29 7.50 12.96
N ARG A 209 10.52 7.54 12.41
CA ARG A 209 11.71 7.86 13.19
C ARG A 209 11.77 9.33 13.61
N ALA A 210 11.43 10.25 12.69
CA ALA A 210 11.44 11.68 12.97
C ALA A 210 10.41 12.11 14.03
N MET A 211 9.26 11.42 14.11
CA MET A 211 8.21 11.69 15.10
C MET A 211 8.24 10.77 16.33
N GLY A 212 8.98 9.66 16.25
CA GLY A 212 9.02 8.64 17.32
C GLY A 212 7.69 7.90 17.48
N ILE A 213 7.01 7.59 16.39
CA ILE A 213 5.71 6.90 16.36
C ILE A 213 5.76 5.64 15.49
N SER A 214 4.77 4.77 15.65
CA SER A 214 4.53 3.64 14.74
C SER A 214 3.33 3.97 13.85
N LEU A 215 3.49 3.83 12.53
CA LEU A 215 2.43 4.07 11.55
C LEU A 215 1.81 2.74 11.13
N ALA A 216 0.54 2.53 11.49
CA ALA A 216 -0.24 1.37 11.09
C ALA A 216 -1.17 1.73 9.93
N PRO A 217 -1.19 0.97 8.80
CA PRO A 217 -2.12 1.24 7.71
C PRO A 217 -3.57 1.18 8.17
N LEU A 218 -4.45 2.07 7.69
CA LEU A 218 -5.86 1.99 8.04
C LEU A 218 -6.49 0.69 7.50
N VAL A 219 -7.20 -0.06 8.34
CA VAL A 219 -8.08 -1.13 7.86
C VAL A 219 -9.51 -0.61 7.82
N ILE A 220 -10.20 -0.81 6.70
CA ILE A 220 -11.60 -0.42 6.54
C ILE A 220 -12.43 -1.70 6.64
N SER A 221 -12.99 -1.95 7.83
CA SER A 221 -13.91 -3.07 8.02
C SER A 221 -15.16 -2.89 7.17
N LYS A 222 -15.89 -3.98 6.93
CA LYS A 222 -17.17 -3.94 6.23
C LYS A 222 -18.19 -3.04 6.93
N GLN A 223 -18.20 -3.06 8.26
CA GLN A 223 -19.06 -2.22 9.09
C GLN A 223 -18.66 -0.74 8.96
N LEU A 224 -17.36 -0.42 9.03
CA LEU A 224 -16.88 0.94 8.81
C LEU A 224 -17.23 1.42 7.39
N LYS A 225 -16.98 0.60 6.36
CA LYS A 225 -17.37 0.88 4.98
C LYS A 225 -18.87 1.22 4.87
N ASN A 226 -19.73 0.39 5.47
CA ASN A 226 -21.18 0.58 5.42
C ASN A 226 -21.67 1.81 6.20
N ALA A 227 -20.87 2.30 7.16
CA ALA A 227 -21.17 3.50 7.94
C ALA A 227 -20.62 4.79 7.32
N LEU A 228 -19.74 4.72 6.32
CA LEU A 228 -19.15 5.90 5.69
C LEU A 228 -20.21 6.67 4.87
N PRO A 229 -20.45 7.96 5.19
CA PRO A 229 -21.56 8.71 4.59
C PRO A 229 -21.38 8.99 3.10
N PHE A 230 -20.14 9.01 2.60
CA PHE A 230 -19.85 9.24 1.19
C PHE A 230 -19.84 7.97 0.33
N LEU A 231 -19.98 6.77 0.93
CA LEU A 231 -20.04 5.50 0.20
C LEU A 231 -21.48 5.10 -0.10
N LEU A 232 -22.10 5.86 -1.00
CA LEU A 232 -23.51 5.68 -1.37
C LEU A 232 -23.76 4.36 -2.11
N ARG A 233 -24.92 3.77 -1.87
CA ARG A 233 -25.30 2.46 -2.41
C ARG A 233 -25.45 2.47 -3.92
N GLU A 234 -26.10 3.50 -4.44
CA GLU A 234 -26.29 3.78 -5.87
C GLU A 234 -24.98 4.04 -6.62
N SER A 235 -23.93 4.41 -5.90
CA SER A 235 -22.59 4.65 -6.44
C SER A 235 -21.73 3.39 -6.46
N PHE A 236 -22.14 2.28 -5.86
CA PHE A 236 -21.36 1.04 -5.85
C PHE A 236 -21.20 0.45 -7.26
N ARG A 237 -19.99 0.02 -7.61
CA ARG A 237 -19.66 -0.56 -8.93
C ARG A 237 -18.96 -1.90 -8.84
N PHE A 238 -18.13 -2.10 -7.82
CA PHE A 238 -17.34 -3.30 -7.66
C PHE A 238 -17.05 -3.58 -6.19
N GLY A 239 -17.02 -4.85 -5.81
CA GLY A 239 -16.58 -5.31 -4.49
C GLY A 239 -15.91 -6.68 -4.59
N ARG A 240 -14.72 -6.80 -3.99
CA ARG A 240 -14.02 -8.06 -3.78
C ARG A 240 -14.17 -8.45 -2.31
N LEU A 241 -14.88 -9.53 -2.06
CA LEU A 241 -15.23 -10.06 -0.76
C LEU A 241 -14.35 -11.28 -0.45
N HIS A 242 -14.00 -11.45 0.81
CA HIS A 242 -13.13 -12.53 1.26
C HIS A 242 -13.78 -13.27 2.43
N ASP A 243 -13.77 -14.59 2.33
CA ASP A 243 -14.10 -15.51 3.39
C ASP A 243 -12.91 -16.44 3.63
N PRO A 244 -12.17 -16.28 4.75
CA PRO A 244 -11.00 -17.09 5.02
C PRO A 244 -11.35 -18.59 5.20
N ASP A 245 -12.59 -18.92 5.64
CA ASP A 245 -13.07 -20.28 5.83
C ASP A 245 -14.43 -20.51 5.13
N PRO A 246 -14.44 -20.68 3.81
CA PRO A 246 -15.68 -20.93 3.10
C PRO A 246 -16.19 -22.34 3.45
N GLY A 247 -17.35 -22.40 4.12
CA GLY A 247 -18.08 -23.66 4.23
C GLY A 247 -18.44 -24.24 2.85
N PRO A 248 -18.90 -25.50 2.79
CA PRO A 248 -19.25 -26.15 1.53
C PRO A 248 -20.29 -25.33 0.75
N GLY A 249 -19.99 -25.03 -0.51
CA GLY A 249 -20.86 -24.24 -1.39
C GLY A 249 -20.66 -22.71 -1.34
N ARG A 250 -19.65 -22.22 -0.60
CA ARG A 250 -19.24 -20.81 -0.60
C ARG A 250 -17.85 -20.68 -1.23
N PHE A 251 -17.60 -19.57 -1.93
CA PHE A 251 -16.27 -19.28 -2.47
C PHE A 251 -15.42 -18.57 -1.42
N ARG A 252 -14.10 -18.81 -1.42
CA ARG A 252 -13.16 -18.05 -0.58
C ARG A 252 -13.14 -16.57 -0.98
N TRP A 253 -13.20 -16.31 -2.28
CA TRP A 253 -13.31 -14.98 -2.83
C TRP A 253 -14.56 -14.86 -3.68
N LEU A 254 -15.26 -13.74 -3.54
CA LEU A 254 -16.37 -13.39 -4.39
C LEU A 254 -16.18 -11.98 -4.93
N THR A 255 -16.23 -11.85 -6.24
CA THR A 255 -16.22 -10.55 -6.91
C THR A 255 -17.63 -10.21 -7.36
N ILE A 256 -18.12 -9.05 -6.94
CA ILE A 256 -19.35 -8.44 -7.43
C ILE A 256 -18.93 -7.29 -8.34
N ALA A 257 -19.35 -7.33 -9.62
CA ALA A 257 -19.10 -6.28 -10.60
C ALA A 257 -20.39 -6.01 -11.38
N ASP A 258 -21.21 -5.10 -10.86
CA ASP A 258 -22.51 -4.74 -11.46
C ASP A 258 -22.86 -3.30 -11.07
N ASP A 259 -23.27 -2.48 -12.05
CA ASP A 259 -23.61 -1.07 -11.85
C ASP A 259 -24.82 -0.85 -10.93
N ASN A 260 -25.66 -1.87 -10.77
CA ASN A 260 -26.88 -1.85 -9.95
C ASN A 260 -26.89 -2.99 -8.91
N ALA A 261 -25.70 -3.41 -8.45
CA ALA A 261 -25.52 -4.56 -7.56
C ALA A 261 -26.50 -4.61 -6.38
N TYR A 262 -26.65 -3.50 -5.66
CA TYR A 262 -27.55 -3.45 -4.50
C TYR A 262 -29.03 -3.44 -4.86
N ALA A 263 -29.42 -2.83 -5.99
CA ALA A 263 -30.80 -2.92 -6.48
C ALA A 263 -31.19 -4.36 -6.88
N ARG A 264 -30.19 -5.19 -7.24
CA ARG A 264 -30.36 -6.62 -7.54
C ARG A 264 -30.27 -7.54 -6.32
N GLY A 265 -30.14 -6.98 -5.11
CA GLY A 265 -30.06 -7.75 -3.87
C GLY A 265 -28.67 -8.35 -3.57
N TYR A 266 -27.60 -7.91 -4.26
CA TYR A 266 -26.24 -8.40 -3.96
C TYR A 266 -25.70 -7.90 -2.60
N GLN A 267 -26.43 -7.02 -1.90
CA GLN A 267 -26.12 -6.69 -0.51
C GLN A 267 -26.18 -7.94 0.38
N ASP A 268 -27.14 -8.84 0.17
CA ASP A 268 -27.27 -10.08 0.96
C ASP A 268 -26.10 -11.04 0.71
N LEU A 269 -25.50 -10.98 -0.49
CA LEU A 269 -24.24 -11.69 -0.79
C LEU A 269 -23.10 -11.06 -0.01
N GLU A 270 -22.96 -9.73 -0.08
CA GLU A 270 -21.95 -9.01 0.68
C GLU A 270 -22.07 -9.31 2.18
N GLU A 271 -23.28 -9.28 2.76
CA GLU A 271 -23.57 -9.56 4.17
C GLU A 271 -23.06 -10.93 4.64
N ARG A 272 -23.09 -11.95 3.77
CA ARG A 272 -22.62 -13.31 4.08
C ARG A 272 -21.11 -13.49 4.14
N TYR A 273 -20.32 -12.57 3.58
CA TYR A 273 -18.86 -12.62 3.62
C TYR A 273 -18.34 -11.81 4.82
N PRO A 274 -17.38 -12.34 5.59
CA PRO A 274 -16.88 -11.66 6.79
C PRO A 274 -16.01 -10.43 6.45
N GLU A 275 -15.28 -10.47 5.35
CA GLU A 275 -14.31 -9.43 5.00
C GLU A 275 -14.61 -8.80 3.63
N VAL A 276 -14.32 -7.50 3.53
CA VAL A 276 -14.28 -6.77 2.27
C VAL A 276 -12.83 -6.35 2.02
N HIS A 277 -12.30 -6.71 0.85
CA HIS A 277 -10.89 -6.50 0.54
C HIS A 277 -10.68 -5.24 -0.31
N SER A 278 -11.56 -5.05 -1.30
CA SER A 278 -11.53 -3.82 -2.09
C SER A 278 -12.90 -3.50 -2.65
N VAL A 279 -13.20 -2.21 -2.75
CA VAL A 279 -14.46 -1.71 -3.29
C VAL A 279 -14.22 -0.56 -4.26
N ARG A 280 -15.15 -0.39 -5.19
CA ARG A 280 -15.15 0.71 -6.15
C ARG A 280 -16.50 1.40 -6.13
N TYR A 281 -16.44 2.72 -6.04
CA TYR A 281 -17.59 3.59 -6.09
C TYR A 281 -17.41 4.63 -7.18
N ARG A 282 -18.52 5.09 -7.75
CA ARG A 282 -18.58 6.38 -8.43
C ARG A 282 -18.48 7.48 -7.37
N GLU A 283 -17.67 8.50 -7.65
CA GLU A 283 -17.42 9.61 -6.75
C GLU A 283 -17.52 10.92 -7.53
N THR A 284 -18.00 11.97 -6.89
CA THR A 284 -18.15 13.28 -7.53
C THR A 284 -17.13 14.25 -6.95
N LEU A 285 -16.39 14.93 -7.83
CA LEU A 285 -15.38 15.93 -7.50
C LEU A 285 -15.92 17.33 -7.83
N GLY A 286 -16.37 18.06 -6.82
CA GLY A 286 -17.02 19.36 -7.01
C GLY A 286 -18.42 19.21 -7.65
N GLU A 287 -18.86 20.21 -8.41
CA GLU A 287 -20.26 20.27 -8.89
C GLU A 287 -20.55 19.35 -10.10
N ASP A 288 -19.60 19.09 -11.00
CA ASP A 288 -19.90 18.45 -12.30
C ASP A 288 -18.97 17.32 -12.74
N ARG A 289 -17.97 16.93 -11.94
CA ARG A 289 -16.97 15.94 -12.38
C ARG A 289 -17.14 14.60 -11.68
N GLU A 290 -17.63 13.60 -12.40
CA GLU A 290 -17.61 12.21 -11.92
C GLU A 290 -16.20 11.59 -12.09
N THR A 291 -15.82 10.77 -11.12
CA THR A 291 -14.65 9.90 -11.14
C THR A 291 -14.97 8.55 -10.49
N THR A 292 -13.98 7.69 -10.43
CA THR A 292 -14.03 6.42 -9.74
C THR A 292 -13.13 6.46 -8.51
N LEU A 293 -13.69 6.14 -7.35
CA LEU A 293 -12.97 5.89 -6.11
C LEU A 293 -12.78 4.38 -5.95
N THR A 294 -11.54 3.90 -5.91
CA THR A 294 -11.22 2.52 -5.53
C THR A 294 -10.54 2.50 -4.17
N ILE A 295 -11.07 1.71 -3.25
CA ILE A 295 -10.57 1.57 -1.87
C ILE A 295 -10.02 0.15 -1.70
N ARG A 296 -8.77 0.03 -1.26
CA ARG A 296 -8.18 -1.20 -0.72
C ARG A 296 -8.41 -1.20 0.79
N CYS A 297 -9.39 -1.98 1.22
CA CYS A 297 -9.90 -1.97 2.59
C CYS A 297 -8.93 -2.65 3.57
N ASP A 298 -8.12 -3.59 3.11
CA ASP A 298 -7.10 -4.29 3.88
C ASP A 298 -5.84 -3.44 4.12
N ARG A 299 -5.52 -2.55 3.17
CA ARG A 299 -4.31 -1.69 3.23
C ARG A 299 -4.59 -0.24 3.55
N GLY A 300 -5.82 0.24 3.47
CA GLY A 300 -6.13 1.65 3.71
C GLY A 300 -5.66 2.57 2.57
N ALA A 301 -5.67 2.06 1.34
CA ALA A 301 -5.32 2.82 0.16
C ALA A 301 -6.58 3.28 -0.58
N LEU A 302 -6.72 4.60 -0.80
CA LEU A 302 -7.82 5.21 -1.54
C LEU A 302 -7.27 5.77 -2.84
N SER A 303 -7.84 5.38 -3.98
CA SER A 303 -7.36 5.80 -5.30
C SER A 303 -8.48 6.43 -6.11
N LEU A 304 -8.18 7.55 -6.75
CA LEU A 304 -9.09 8.23 -7.67
C LEU A 304 -8.61 8.06 -9.10
N SER A 305 -9.53 7.96 -10.06
CA SER A 305 -9.19 7.90 -11.48
C SER A 305 -9.05 9.29 -12.11
N GLY A 306 -8.15 9.41 -13.07
CA GLY A 306 -7.92 10.61 -13.88
C GLY A 306 -6.92 11.62 -13.29
N ILE A 307 -6.79 12.77 -13.94
CA ILE A 307 -5.88 13.85 -13.52
C ILE A 307 -6.66 14.87 -12.68
N LEU A 308 -6.23 15.12 -11.45
CA LEU A 308 -6.86 16.09 -10.55
C LEU A 308 -5.96 17.31 -10.42
N SER A 309 -6.56 18.49 -10.26
CA SER A 309 -5.78 19.64 -9.80
C SER A 309 -5.40 19.48 -8.33
N ALA A 310 -4.36 20.17 -7.89
CA ALA A 310 -3.91 20.18 -6.50
C ALA A 310 -5.03 20.66 -5.57
N ALA A 311 -5.78 21.67 -6.00
CA ALA A 311 -6.95 22.15 -5.25
C ALA A 311 -8.04 21.07 -5.14
N GLN A 312 -8.36 20.36 -6.23
CA GLN A 312 -9.34 19.28 -6.22
C GLN A 312 -8.90 18.12 -5.33
N LEU A 313 -7.65 17.68 -5.46
CA LEU A 313 -7.09 16.61 -4.65
C LEU A 313 -7.11 17.00 -3.17
N ARG A 314 -6.60 18.19 -2.82
CA ARG A 314 -6.57 18.68 -1.44
C ARG A 314 -7.97 18.77 -0.83
N ALA A 315 -8.90 19.44 -1.52
CA ALA A 315 -10.26 19.62 -1.02
C ALA A 315 -10.96 18.27 -0.80
N TRP A 316 -10.87 17.36 -1.78
CA TRP A 316 -11.45 16.03 -1.67
C TRP A 316 -10.80 15.22 -0.55
N THR A 317 -9.47 15.22 -0.47
CA THR A 317 -8.73 14.46 0.54
C THR A 317 -9.10 14.93 1.95
N LEU A 318 -9.06 16.23 2.22
CA LEU A 318 -9.34 16.77 3.55
C LEU A 318 -10.79 16.56 3.98
N ASP A 319 -11.75 16.65 3.04
CA ASP A 319 -13.15 16.38 3.32
C ASP A 319 -13.41 14.88 3.58
N ARG A 320 -13.02 13.99 2.65
CA ARG A 320 -13.28 12.55 2.80
C ARG A 320 -12.51 11.92 3.94
N LEU A 321 -11.24 12.30 4.15
CA LEU A 321 -10.49 11.86 5.33
C LEU A 321 -11.09 12.42 6.62
N GLY A 322 -11.54 13.69 6.63
CA GLY A 322 -12.22 14.27 7.79
C GLY A 322 -13.44 13.45 8.20
N GLN A 323 -14.29 13.06 7.24
CA GLN A 323 -15.45 12.20 7.49
C GLN A 323 -15.05 10.80 7.98
N LEU A 324 -14.06 10.18 7.32
CA LEU A 324 -13.55 8.85 7.67
C LEU A 324 -12.95 8.80 9.08
N ILE A 325 -12.11 9.78 9.42
CA ILE A 325 -11.43 9.86 10.71
C ILE A 325 -12.40 10.25 11.82
N SER A 326 -13.34 11.16 11.57
CA SER A 326 -14.39 11.50 12.54
C SER A 326 -15.21 10.27 12.91
N LEU A 327 -15.67 9.52 11.91
CA LEU A 327 -16.42 8.28 12.11
C LEU A 327 -15.57 7.21 12.82
N LEU A 328 -14.29 7.09 12.45
CA LEU A 328 -13.36 6.18 13.13
C LEU A 328 -13.21 6.55 14.61
N ASN A 329 -13.11 7.83 14.94
CA ASN A 329 -13.00 8.33 16.30
C ASN A 329 -14.29 8.13 17.10
N GLU A 330 -15.48 8.22 16.47
CA GLU A 330 -16.75 7.83 17.10
C GLU A 330 -16.76 6.34 17.47
N PHE A 331 -16.20 5.48 16.62
CA PHE A 331 -16.07 4.06 16.91
C PHE A 331 -14.92 3.70 17.85
N ARG A 332 -13.99 4.63 18.10
CA ARG A 332 -12.93 4.51 19.11
C ARG A 332 -13.35 5.30 20.35
N PRO A 333 -14.24 4.80 21.22
CA PRO A 333 -14.38 5.38 22.55
C PRO A 333 -12.98 5.38 23.16
N ASN A 334 -12.63 6.45 23.89
CA ASN A 334 -11.37 6.59 24.63
C ASN A 334 -10.95 5.21 25.12
N ALA A 335 -9.95 4.61 24.45
CA ALA A 335 -9.59 3.22 24.69
C ALA A 335 -9.36 3.11 26.19
N PRO A 336 -10.14 2.30 26.91
CA PRO A 336 -10.04 2.40 28.35
C PRO A 336 -8.64 1.96 28.72
N ALA A 337 -8.09 2.59 29.76
CA ALA A 337 -6.74 2.41 30.26
C ALA A 337 -6.54 1.00 30.87
N TYR A 338 -6.88 -0.06 30.14
CA TYR A 338 -6.78 -1.45 30.57
C TYR A 338 -5.32 -1.93 30.68
N ALA A 339 -4.37 -1.18 30.09
CA ALA A 339 -2.94 -1.51 30.12
C ALA A 339 -2.07 -0.50 30.90
N THR A 340 -2.57 0.68 31.26
CA THR A 340 -1.80 1.72 31.96
C THR A 340 -2.16 1.87 33.44
N GLY A 341 -3.34 1.39 33.88
CA GLY A 341 -3.79 1.52 35.27
C GLY A 341 -3.59 0.30 36.18
N THR A 342 -3.34 -0.89 35.62
CA THR A 342 -3.20 -2.14 36.37
C THR A 342 -1.75 -2.60 36.37
N SER A 343 -0.93 -1.95 37.20
CA SER A 343 0.45 -2.33 37.51
C SER A 343 0.61 -3.81 37.91
N ASP A 344 -0.48 -4.49 38.28
CA ASP A 344 -0.53 -5.89 38.71
C ASP A 344 -0.70 -6.91 37.56
N LEU A 345 -1.02 -6.51 36.32
CA LEU A 345 -1.20 -7.45 35.21
C LEU A 345 0.08 -8.24 34.91
N GLU A 346 1.25 -7.60 34.96
CA GLU A 346 2.54 -8.22 34.64
C GLU A 346 3.00 -9.27 35.66
N GLN A 347 2.43 -9.25 36.86
CA GLN A 347 2.78 -10.14 37.97
C GLN A 347 1.77 -11.28 38.14
N LEU A 348 0.75 -11.36 37.29
CA LEU A 348 -0.26 -12.41 37.38
C LEU A 348 0.37 -13.80 37.21
N PRO A 349 0.05 -14.79 38.07
CA PRO A 349 0.59 -16.14 37.97
C PRO A 349 0.44 -16.81 36.59
N PRO A 350 -0.68 -16.64 35.85
CA PRO A 350 -0.81 -17.17 34.50
C PRO A 350 0.23 -16.63 33.50
N LEU A 351 0.81 -15.45 33.74
CA LEU A 351 1.85 -14.87 32.88
C LEU A 351 3.28 -15.30 33.23
N SER A 352 3.45 -16.13 34.28
CA SER A 352 4.77 -16.65 34.69
C SER A 352 5.55 -17.41 33.61
N PRO A 353 4.94 -18.09 32.61
CA PRO A 353 5.68 -18.76 31.53
C PRO A 353 6.37 -17.80 30.55
N PHE A 354 6.01 -16.51 30.56
CA PHE A 354 6.50 -15.52 29.61
C PHE A 354 7.72 -14.76 30.13
N SER A 355 8.66 -14.43 29.24
CA SER A 355 9.72 -13.46 29.50
C SER A 355 9.14 -12.05 29.72
N ILE A 356 9.95 -11.11 30.24
CA ILE A 356 9.52 -9.71 30.44
C ILE A 356 8.99 -9.09 29.13
N ILE A 357 9.70 -9.31 28.02
CA ILE A 357 9.32 -8.80 26.70
C ILE A 357 8.00 -9.46 26.23
N GLN A 358 7.86 -10.77 26.42
CA GLN A 358 6.64 -11.48 26.04
C GLN A 358 5.44 -11.05 26.89
N ARG A 359 5.61 -10.82 28.20
CA ARG A 359 4.55 -10.28 29.06
C ARG A 359 4.08 -8.91 28.58
N HIS A 360 4.99 -8.05 28.14
CA HIS A 360 4.65 -6.77 27.55
C HIS A 360 3.78 -6.92 26.29
N HIS A 361 4.17 -7.81 25.37
CA HIS A 361 3.37 -8.10 24.17
C HIS A 361 2.00 -8.68 24.49
N VAL A 362 1.92 -9.65 25.41
CA VAL A 362 0.65 -10.24 25.85
C VAL A 362 -0.28 -9.19 26.45
N ARG A 363 0.24 -8.25 27.26
CA ARG A 363 -0.54 -7.14 27.81
C ARG A 363 -1.14 -6.27 26.71
N ARG A 364 -0.35 -5.94 25.67
CA ARG A 364 -0.82 -5.16 24.51
C ARG A 364 -1.90 -5.90 23.73
N ILE A 365 -1.72 -7.20 23.51
CA ILE A 365 -2.71 -8.07 22.85
C ILE A 365 -4.02 -8.10 23.64
N ILE A 366 -3.96 -8.29 24.96
CA ILE A 366 -5.16 -8.28 25.82
C ILE A 366 -5.87 -6.92 25.75
N SER A 367 -5.11 -5.83 25.88
CA SER A 367 -5.66 -4.48 25.81
C SER A 367 -6.37 -4.24 24.47
N ALA A 368 -5.68 -4.53 23.36
CA ALA A 368 -6.24 -4.38 22.02
C ALA A 368 -7.48 -5.26 21.83
N LEU A 369 -7.44 -6.52 22.28
CA LEU A 369 -8.57 -7.45 22.21
C LEU A 369 -9.80 -6.89 22.94
N LEU A 370 -9.63 -6.41 24.17
CA LEU A 370 -10.73 -5.83 24.95
C LEU A 370 -11.28 -4.56 24.32
N THR A 371 -10.42 -3.70 23.77
CA THR A 371 -10.84 -2.51 23.03
C THR A 371 -11.67 -2.87 21.79
N VAL A 372 -11.25 -3.85 20.99
CA VAL A 372 -12.04 -4.30 19.83
C VAL A 372 -13.37 -4.89 20.26
N LYS A 373 -13.42 -5.64 21.37
CA LYS A 373 -14.68 -6.21 21.89
C LYS A 373 -15.70 -5.15 22.32
N GLN A 374 -15.24 -3.97 22.74
CA GLN A 374 -16.10 -2.84 23.10
C GLN A 374 -16.52 -2.01 21.89
N SER A 375 -15.72 -2.05 20.83
CA SER A 375 -15.98 -1.38 19.56
C SER A 375 -16.06 -2.38 18.40
N PRO A 376 -17.06 -3.28 18.41
CA PRO A 376 -17.14 -4.38 17.45
C PRO A 376 -17.27 -3.91 15.99
N LEU A 377 -17.67 -2.66 15.76
CA LEU A 377 -17.77 -2.06 14.42
C LEU A 377 -16.41 -1.89 13.73
N LEU A 378 -15.31 -1.74 14.49
CA LEU A 378 -13.98 -1.68 13.89
C LEU A 378 -13.48 -3.07 13.51
N GLY A 379 -13.70 -4.10 14.34
CA GLY A 379 -13.23 -5.46 14.09
C GLY A 379 -11.71 -5.64 14.14
N TYR A 380 -10.93 -4.57 14.33
CA TYR A 380 -9.48 -4.59 14.46
C TYR A 380 -8.95 -3.48 15.39
N HIS A 381 -7.71 -3.62 15.86
CA HIS A 381 -6.99 -2.59 16.62
C HIS A 381 -5.48 -2.61 16.31
N PRO A 382 -4.84 -1.46 16.02
CA PRO A 382 -3.39 -1.37 15.87
C PRO A 382 -2.67 -1.77 17.15
N LEU A 383 -1.63 -2.59 17.06
CA LEU A 383 -0.87 -2.99 18.25
C LEU A 383 0.24 -2.02 18.61
N ASP A 384 0.57 -1.06 17.75
CA ASP A 384 1.69 -0.08 17.86
C ASP A 384 3.06 -0.75 18.12
N VAL A 385 3.24 -1.96 17.58
CA VAL A 385 4.47 -2.76 17.67
C VAL A 385 4.88 -3.17 16.27
N ASP A 386 6.19 -3.24 16.00
CA ASP A 386 6.70 -3.85 14.78
C ASP A 386 6.25 -5.34 14.72
N PRO A 387 5.45 -5.72 13.70
CA PRO A 387 4.97 -7.08 13.55
C PRO A 387 6.08 -8.13 13.47
N LEU A 388 7.23 -7.78 12.86
CA LEU A 388 8.36 -8.70 12.72
C LEU A 388 8.99 -8.97 14.09
N GLN A 389 9.20 -7.90 14.86
CA GLN A 389 9.70 -8.00 16.23
C GLN A 389 8.73 -8.77 17.13
N LEU A 390 7.42 -8.55 17.00
CA LEU A 390 6.41 -9.31 17.73
C LEU A 390 6.48 -10.81 17.39
N ALA A 391 6.54 -11.16 16.10
CA ALA A 391 6.65 -12.54 15.64
C ALA A 391 7.91 -13.22 16.20
N HIS A 392 9.03 -12.50 16.22
CA HIS A 392 10.28 -12.97 16.78
C HIS A 392 10.21 -13.19 18.30
N ASP A 393 9.75 -12.18 19.06
CA ASP A 393 9.73 -12.21 20.52
C ASP A 393 8.75 -13.24 21.06
N MET A 394 7.59 -13.39 20.41
CA MET A 394 6.58 -14.38 20.81
C MET A 394 6.99 -15.80 20.47
N GLY A 395 7.86 -16.00 19.48
CA GLY A 395 8.43 -17.31 19.16
C GLY A 395 7.35 -18.40 19.07
N THR A 396 7.50 -19.50 19.80
CA THR A 396 6.58 -20.66 19.77
C THR A 396 5.14 -20.35 20.20
N TRP A 397 4.90 -19.23 20.90
CA TRP A 397 3.57 -18.80 21.30
C TRP A 397 2.70 -18.33 20.14
N MET A 398 3.30 -18.00 18.99
CA MET A 398 2.59 -17.64 17.76
C MET A 398 3.13 -18.40 16.56
N ARG A 399 2.29 -18.67 15.57
CA ARG A 399 2.69 -19.25 14.28
C ARG A 399 2.54 -18.19 13.21
N LEU A 400 3.59 -17.96 12.42
CA LEU A 400 3.56 -17.03 11.30
C LEU A 400 3.14 -17.80 10.04
N GLN A 401 2.13 -17.31 9.33
CA GLN A 401 1.80 -17.74 7.95
C GLN A 401 1.79 -16.52 7.02
N ILE A 402 2.06 -16.74 5.73
CA ILE A 402 2.18 -15.67 4.74
C ILE A 402 1.17 -15.95 3.63
N PRO A 403 0.06 -15.19 3.56
CA PRO A 403 -0.85 -15.29 2.43
C PRO A 403 -0.15 -14.77 1.17
N VAL A 404 -0.31 -15.47 0.05
CA VAL A 404 0.21 -15.03 -1.25
C VAL A 404 -0.94 -14.79 -2.20
N GLU A 405 -0.97 -13.56 -2.72
CA GLU A 405 -1.92 -13.12 -3.75
C GLU A 405 -1.15 -12.97 -5.07
N HIS A 406 -1.49 -13.77 -6.09
CA HIS A 406 -0.87 -13.61 -7.40
C HIS A 406 -1.42 -12.35 -8.11
N PRO A 407 -0.58 -11.39 -8.54
CA PRO A 407 -1.05 -10.15 -9.17
C PRO A 407 -1.55 -10.33 -10.61
N ALA A 408 -1.13 -11.41 -11.28
CA ALA A 408 -1.45 -11.69 -12.69
C ALA A 408 -2.52 -12.78 -12.81
N MET A 409 -3.61 -12.45 -13.48
CA MET A 409 -4.77 -13.32 -13.70
C MET A 409 -4.49 -14.35 -14.82
N SER A 410 -4.65 -15.64 -14.51
CA SER A 410 -5.16 -16.69 -15.42
C SER A 410 -5.32 -18.04 -14.70
N GLU A 411 -4.51 -18.33 -13.68
CA GLU A 411 -4.58 -19.58 -12.92
C GLU A 411 -4.74 -19.33 -11.41
N GLU A 412 -5.79 -19.93 -10.84
CA GLU A 412 -6.21 -19.88 -9.43
C GLU A 412 -5.21 -20.60 -8.50
N SER A 413 -3.98 -20.08 -8.34
CA SER A 413 -3.02 -20.58 -7.35
C SER A 413 -2.92 -19.65 -6.13
N GLU A 414 -4.06 -19.34 -5.52
CA GLU A 414 -4.11 -18.58 -4.26
C GLU A 414 -3.94 -19.51 -3.05
N GLY A 415 -3.07 -19.11 -2.10
CA GLY A 415 -2.85 -19.88 -0.88
C GLY A 415 -1.77 -19.29 0.01
N TYR A 416 -1.19 -20.12 0.86
CA TYR A 416 -0.13 -19.69 1.79
C TYR A 416 1.21 -20.13 1.26
N LEU A 417 2.24 -19.29 1.48
CA LEU A 417 3.61 -19.64 1.18
C LEU A 417 3.92 -20.99 1.83
N ALA A 418 4.18 -22.02 1.01
CA ALA A 418 4.66 -23.29 1.51
C ALA A 418 6.19 -23.26 1.58
N CYS A 419 6.75 -23.96 2.56
CA CYS A 419 8.18 -24.18 2.65
C CYS A 419 8.68 -24.89 1.38
N PRO A 420 9.67 -24.33 0.66
CA PRO A 420 10.12 -24.88 -0.62
C PRO A 420 10.82 -26.23 -0.47
N THR A 421 11.35 -26.54 0.72
CA THR A 421 12.05 -27.81 0.97
C THR A 421 11.10 -28.95 1.35
N CYS A 422 10.08 -28.69 2.18
CA CYS A 422 9.19 -29.76 2.64
C CYS A 422 7.84 -29.83 1.90
N GLY A 423 7.48 -28.79 1.12
CA GLY A 423 6.25 -28.69 0.34
C GLY A 423 4.94 -28.71 1.15
N GLY A 424 4.98 -29.10 2.42
CA GLY A 424 3.79 -29.38 3.25
C GLY A 424 3.54 -28.38 4.38
N THR A 425 4.54 -27.60 4.78
CA THR A 425 4.43 -26.66 5.92
C THR A 425 4.23 -25.24 5.41
N THR A 426 3.17 -24.59 5.88
CA THR A 426 2.80 -23.19 5.58
C THR A 426 3.05 -22.25 6.75
N THR A 427 3.71 -22.74 7.80
CA THR A 427 4.03 -21.97 9.01
C THR A 427 5.52 -21.82 9.23
N PHE A 428 5.90 -20.62 9.63
CA PHE A 428 7.28 -20.18 9.74
C PHE A 428 7.56 -19.59 11.13
N ALA A 429 8.85 -19.41 11.40
CA ALA A 429 9.37 -18.66 12.53
C ALA A 429 10.30 -17.57 11.99
N LEU A 430 10.35 -16.43 12.69
CA LEU A 430 11.21 -15.32 12.34
C LEU A 430 12.38 -15.22 13.33
N GLN A 431 13.59 -15.08 12.81
CA GLN A 431 14.79 -14.90 13.61
C GLN A 431 15.60 -13.70 13.14
N ARG A 432 16.32 -13.06 14.07
CA ARG A 432 17.22 -11.97 13.74
C ARG A 432 18.63 -12.53 13.58
N ARG A 433 19.25 -12.32 12.42
CA ARG A 433 20.59 -12.84 12.10
C ARG A 433 21.35 -11.81 11.28
N ASN A 434 22.61 -11.53 11.66
CA ASN A 434 23.49 -10.57 10.98
C ASN A 434 22.89 -9.18 10.72
N GLY A 435 22.03 -8.70 11.63
CA GLY A 435 21.35 -7.40 11.49
C GLY A 435 20.11 -7.42 10.59
N GLY A 436 19.80 -8.53 9.91
CA GLY A 436 18.60 -8.73 9.11
C GLY A 436 17.62 -9.74 9.72
N TRP A 437 16.51 -9.95 9.01
CA TRP A 437 15.49 -10.94 9.33
C TRP A 437 15.69 -12.22 8.51
N GLU A 438 15.56 -13.37 9.15
CA GLU A 438 15.62 -14.70 8.55
C GLU A 438 14.29 -15.41 8.81
N LEU A 439 13.66 -15.89 7.72
CA LEU A 439 12.42 -16.67 7.78
C LEU A 439 12.78 -18.16 7.75
N GLY A 440 12.32 -18.92 8.73
CA GLY A 440 12.61 -20.35 8.85
C GLY A 440 11.37 -21.22 8.94
N CYS A 441 11.40 -22.40 8.32
CA CYS A 441 10.32 -23.39 8.42
C CYS A 441 10.24 -23.98 9.84
N ARG A 442 9.01 -24.16 10.37
CA ARG A 442 8.80 -24.69 11.73
C ARG A 442 8.90 -26.20 11.88
N GLU A 443 8.39 -26.95 10.91
CA GLU A 443 8.13 -28.40 11.09
C GLU A 443 9.27 -29.28 10.55
N HIS A 444 10.22 -28.74 9.79
CA HIS A 444 11.27 -29.55 9.19
C HIS A 444 12.39 -29.89 10.21
N ARG A 445 12.52 -31.16 10.57
CA ARG A 445 13.44 -31.65 11.63
C ARG A 445 14.83 -32.06 11.14
N GLN A 446 15.02 -32.35 9.85
CA GLN A 446 16.29 -32.91 9.35
C GLN A 446 17.20 -31.87 8.65
N GLN A 447 16.65 -30.84 7.99
CA GLN A 447 17.41 -29.67 7.48
C GLN A 447 16.49 -28.43 7.40
N ARG A 448 16.43 -27.61 8.45
CA ARG A 448 15.53 -26.44 8.47
C ARG A 448 15.84 -25.51 7.30
N TRP A 449 14.86 -25.35 6.41
CA TRP A 449 14.90 -24.25 5.45
C TRP A 449 14.86 -22.94 6.21
N ALA A 450 15.83 -22.07 5.94
CA ALA A 450 15.91 -20.72 6.47
C ALA A 450 16.51 -19.82 5.39
N ALA A 451 15.93 -18.64 5.20
CA ALA A 451 16.37 -17.69 4.18
C ALA A 451 16.32 -16.26 4.74
N PRO A 452 17.36 -15.45 4.51
CA PRO A 452 17.33 -14.03 4.86
C PRO A 452 16.35 -13.28 3.96
N LEU A 453 15.75 -12.21 4.48
CA LEU A 453 15.00 -11.25 3.68
C LEU A 453 15.97 -10.23 3.05
N PRO A 454 15.70 -9.76 1.81
CA PRO A 454 14.53 -10.05 0.98
C PRO A 454 14.55 -11.46 0.34
N LEU A 455 13.38 -12.08 0.24
CA LEU A 455 13.17 -13.42 -0.34
C LEU A 455 12.53 -13.28 -1.72
N ILE A 456 13.15 -13.82 -2.77
CA ILE A 456 12.50 -13.94 -4.09
C ILE A 456 11.51 -15.10 -4.02
N ILE A 457 10.22 -14.81 -4.20
CA ILE A 457 9.13 -15.79 -4.07
C ILE A 457 8.72 -16.36 -5.43
N GLY A 458 8.88 -15.65 -6.54
CA GLY A 458 8.57 -16.18 -7.87
C GLY A 458 8.80 -15.17 -8.99
N GLU A 459 8.47 -15.53 -10.22
CA GLU A 459 8.53 -14.66 -11.41
C GLU A 459 7.18 -14.68 -12.13
N THR A 460 6.70 -13.52 -12.59
CA THR A 460 5.49 -13.44 -13.42
C THR A 460 5.77 -13.89 -14.86
N GLU A 461 4.71 -14.11 -15.65
CA GLU A 461 4.83 -14.35 -17.11
C GLU A 461 5.55 -13.20 -17.84
N THR A 462 5.60 -12.00 -17.24
CA THR A 462 6.33 -10.83 -17.75
C THR A 462 7.76 -10.72 -17.20
N GLN A 463 8.30 -11.79 -16.59
CA GLN A 463 9.63 -11.86 -15.95
C GLN A 463 9.84 -10.86 -14.80
N GLU A 464 8.77 -10.41 -14.14
CA GLU A 464 8.90 -9.60 -12.92
C GLU A 464 9.05 -10.52 -11.71
N THR A 465 10.19 -10.43 -11.00
CA THR A 465 10.44 -11.18 -9.77
C THR A 465 9.60 -10.63 -8.61
N PHE A 466 8.72 -11.45 -8.05
CA PHE A 466 8.02 -11.16 -6.80
C PHE A 466 8.99 -11.36 -5.63
N THR A 467 9.26 -10.28 -4.88
CA THR A 467 10.24 -10.28 -3.80
C THR A 467 9.57 -9.88 -2.49
N LEU A 468 9.55 -10.76 -1.51
CA LEU A 468 9.10 -10.49 -0.15
C LEU A 468 10.25 -9.89 0.66
N ASP A 469 10.22 -8.58 0.83
CA ASP A 469 11.10 -7.89 1.77
C ASP A 469 10.52 -7.82 3.20
N ALA A 470 11.29 -7.28 4.14
CA ALA A 470 10.87 -7.17 5.53
C ALA A 470 9.59 -6.32 5.69
N GLU A 471 9.45 -5.23 4.93
CA GLU A 471 8.30 -4.35 5.05
C GLU A 471 7.03 -4.98 4.46
N GLU A 472 7.15 -5.66 3.33
CA GLU A 472 6.04 -6.41 2.75
C GLU A 472 5.61 -7.54 3.68
N LEU A 473 6.55 -8.28 4.27
CA LEU A 473 6.25 -9.27 5.29
C LEU A 473 5.57 -8.65 6.51
N ALA A 474 6.05 -7.49 6.98
CA ALA A 474 5.47 -6.76 8.11
C ALA A 474 4.00 -6.39 7.90
N THR A 475 3.57 -6.20 6.64
CA THR A 475 2.19 -5.83 6.31
C THR A 475 1.29 -7.02 5.99
N THR A 476 1.84 -8.08 5.41
CA THR A 476 1.06 -9.21 4.87
C THR A 476 0.99 -10.41 5.80
N MET A 477 1.95 -10.58 6.71
CA MET A 477 1.99 -11.78 7.57
C MET A 477 0.77 -11.89 8.48
N GLU A 478 0.45 -13.12 8.84
CA GLU A 478 -0.53 -13.44 9.86
C GLU A 478 0.12 -14.24 11.00
N LEU A 479 -0.05 -13.76 12.23
CA LEU A 479 0.35 -14.46 13.44
C LEU A 479 -0.87 -15.09 14.11
N LEU A 480 -0.88 -16.42 14.16
CA LEU A 480 -1.91 -17.19 14.86
C LEU A 480 -1.43 -17.52 16.27
N PRO A 481 -2.20 -17.19 17.31
CA PRO A 481 -1.83 -17.57 18.67
C PRO A 481 -1.90 -19.09 18.83
N SER A 482 -0.95 -19.65 19.59
CA SER A 482 -1.01 -21.06 19.98
C SER A 482 -2.22 -21.31 20.89
N GLU A 483 -2.65 -22.57 20.99
CA GLU A 483 -3.71 -22.94 21.94
C GLU A 483 -3.34 -22.55 23.37
N ALA A 484 -2.08 -22.77 23.77
CA ALA A 484 -1.60 -22.40 25.09
C ALA A 484 -1.63 -20.88 25.34
N LEU A 485 -1.24 -20.05 24.35
CA LEU A 485 -1.33 -18.59 24.46
C LEU A 485 -2.79 -18.14 24.64
N ARG A 486 -3.72 -18.70 23.85
CA ARG A 486 -5.14 -18.38 23.98
C ARG A 486 -5.69 -18.75 25.35
N GLN A 487 -5.33 -19.92 25.87
CA GLN A 487 -5.74 -20.36 27.21
C GLN A 487 -5.28 -19.41 28.30
N ILE A 488 -4.03 -18.95 28.25
CA ILE A 488 -3.52 -17.97 29.22
C ILE A 488 -4.25 -16.63 29.10
N ILE A 489 -4.47 -16.14 27.87
CA ILE A 489 -5.22 -14.89 27.64
C ILE A 489 -6.65 -15.01 28.18
N ALA A 490 -7.31 -16.15 27.93
CA ALA A 490 -8.64 -16.41 28.46
C ALA A 490 -8.65 -16.45 29.99
N GLU A 491 -7.65 -17.07 30.60
CA GLU A 491 -7.52 -17.12 32.06
C GLU A 491 -7.35 -15.71 32.66
N VAL A 492 -6.44 -14.90 32.09
CA VAL A 492 -6.23 -13.51 32.52
C VAL A 492 -7.52 -12.71 32.40
N ILE A 493 -8.20 -12.75 31.25
CA ILE A 493 -9.42 -11.99 31.04
C ILE A 493 -10.55 -12.47 31.96
N ASN A 494 -10.86 -13.77 31.96
CA ASN A 494 -12.02 -14.30 32.66
C ASN A 494 -11.88 -14.28 34.19
N ARG A 495 -10.66 -14.41 34.74
CA ARG A 495 -10.45 -14.47 36.19
C ARG A 495 -9.99 -13.16 36.80
N HIS A 496 -9.25 -12.33 36.06
CA HIS A 496 -8.56 -11.18 36.63
C HIS A 496 -9.07 -9.83 36.11
N LEU A 497 -9.95 -9.82 35.09
CA LEU A 497 -10.51 -8.59 34.53
C LEU A 497 -12.05 -8.59 34.66
N PRO A 498 -12.60 -8.05 35.77
CA PRO A 498 -14.04 -8.06 36.05
C PRO A 498 -14.84 -7.38 34.93
N GLY A 499 -15.97 -7.98 34.56
CA GLY A 499 -16.85 -7.46 33.49
C GLY A 499 -16.42 -7.82 32.07
N HIS A 500 -15.31 -8.55 31.90
CA HIS A 500 -14.85 -9.04 30.61
C HIS A 500 -14.87 -10.56 30.55
N THR A 501 -15.11 -11.08 29.34
CA THR A 501 -15.06 -12.52 29.07
C THR A 501 -14.33 -12.79 27.77
N PHE A 502 -13.70 -13.95 27.68
CA PHE A 502 -13.13 -14.50 26.45
C PHE A 502 -13.40 -16.02 26.40
N ASP A 503 -14.34 -16.43 25.54
CA ASP A 503 -14.79 -17.81 25.39
C ASP A 503 -13.97 -18.54 24.32
N LEU A 504 -13.04 -19.39 24.73
CA LEU A 504 -12.16 -20.17 23.84
C LEU A 504 -12.87 -21.08 22.83
N LYS A 505 -14.14 -21.41 23.08
CA LYS A 505 -14.94 -22.25 22.17
C LYS A 505 -15.55 -21.45 21.05
N ARG A 506 -15.85 -20.17 21.28
CA ARG A 506 -16.59 -19.31 20.35
C ARG A 506 -15.74 -18.21 19.76
N GLU A 507 -14.77 -17.69 20.50
CA GLU A 507 -14.05 -16.48 20.16
C GLU A 507 -12.58 -16.79 19.82
N SER A 508 -11.99 -15.99 18.94
CA SER A 508 -10.58 -16.09 18.58
C SER A 508 -10.04 -14.74 18.12
N PHE A 509 -8.73 -14.66 17.93
CA PHE A 509 -8.07 -13.50 17.35
C PHE A 509 -6.84 -13.94 16.56
N ILE A 510 -6.43 -13.13 15.59
CA ILE A 510 -5.13 -13.23 14.93
C ILE A 510 -4.51 -11.83 14.86
N ILE A 511 -3.24 -11.77 14.49
CA ILE A 511 -2.58 -10.51 14.19
C ILE A 511 -2.24 -10.52 12.70
N ARG A 512 -2.81 -9.60 11.91
CA ARG A 512 -2.53 -9.44 10.48
C ARG A 512 -1.78 -8.13 10.28
N GLY A 513 -0.51 -8.24 9.87
CA GLY A 513 0.44 -7.13 9.90
C GLY A 513 0.48 -6.44 11.27
N PRO A 514 0.31 -5.11 11.38
CA PRO A 514 0.32 -4.39 12.66
C PRO A 514 -1.01 -4.40 13.42
N HIS A 515 -2.02 -5.16 12.97
CA HIS A 515 -3.36 -5.12 13.55
C HIS A 515 -3.74 -6.42 14.23
N LEU A 516 -4.28 -6.34 15.44
CA LEU A 516 -5.07 -7.41 16.03
C LEU A 516 -6.46 -7.41 15.39
N ARG A 517 -6.91 -8.57 14.91
CA ARG A 517 -8.27 -8.81 14.42
C ARG A 517 -9.01 -9.75 15.36
N TYR A 518 -10.21 -9.35 15.77
CA TYR A 518 -11.05 -10.13 16.68
C TYR A 518 -12.15 -10.85 15.91
N TYR A 519 -12.35 -12.12 16.21
CA TYR A 519 -13.39 -12.95 15.63
C TYR A 519 -14.33 -13.44 16.74
N PRO A 520 -15.59 -12.98 16.78
CA PRO A 520 -16.59 -13.47 17.75
C PRO A 520 -17.06 -14.90 17.44
N ASP A 521 -16.73 -15.40 16.25
CA ASP A 521 -16.90 -16.78 15.82
C ASP A 521 -15.54 -17.34 15.36
N LYS A 522 -15.00 -18.27 16.15
CA LYS A 522 -13.70 -18.91 15.96
C LYS A 522 -13.61 -19.70 14.65
N SER A 523 -14.74 -20.15 14.09
CA SER A 523 -14.74 -20.82 12.78
C SER A 523 -14.25 -19.89 11.66
N GLN A 524 -14.34 -18.57 11.84
CA GLN A 524 -13.87 -17.60 10.84
C GLN A 524 -12.35 -17.42 10.83
N VAL A 525 -11.60 -18.06 11.75
CA VAL A 525 -10.13 -17.98 11.77
C VAL A 525 -9.54 -19.13 10.97
N TYR A 526 -8.84 -18.79 9.89
CA TYR A 526 -8.20 -19.78 9.03
C TYR A 526 -6.78 -20.14 9.47
N ASP A 527 -6.57 -21.44 9.71
CA ASP A 527 -5.27 -22.02 10.01
C ASP A 527 -4.82 -22.92 8.85
N SER A 528 -3.85 -22.44 8.06
CA SER A 528 -3.36 -23.16 6.88
C SER A 528 -2.76 -24.54 7.23
N ALA A 529 -2.22 -24.71 8.44
CA ALA A 529 -1.67 -25.98 8.88
C ALA A 529 -2.75 -27.03 9.16
N GLN A 530 -3.96 -26.61 9.54
CA GLN A 530 -5.09 -27.51 9.85
C GLN A 530 -5.95 -27.83 8.62
N SER A 531 -6.03 -26.91 7.68
CA SER A 531 -6.94 -26.93 6.54
C SER A 531 -6.33 -27.48 5.25
N GLY A 532 -5.00 -27.57 5.17
CA GLY A 532 -4.30 -28.21 4.05
C GLY A 532 -4.28 -27.41 2.74
N ALA A 533 -4.78 -26.17 2.68
CA ALA A 533 -4.60 -25.34 1.48
C ALA A 533 -3.15 -24.87 1.40
N ARG A 534 -2.49 -25.25 0.31
CA ARG A 534 -1.06 -25.05 0.09
C ARG A 534 -0.86 -24.47 -1.29
N THR A 535 -0.14 -23.36 -1.37
CA THR A 535 0.43 -22.91 -2.64
C THR A 535 1.93 -23.08 -2.51
N VAL A 536 2.46 -24.06 -3.24
CA VAL A 536 3.91 -24.23 -3.38
C VAL A 536 4.35 -23.24 -4.45
N ILE A 537 4.94 -22.13 -4.01
CA ILE A 537 5.60 -21.20 -4.92
C ILE A 537 7.07 -21.58 -4.94
N TYR A 538 7.60 -21.83 -6.14
CA TYR A 538 8.98 -22.22 -6.33
C TYR A 538 9.88 -21.01 -6.09
N VAL A 539 10.61 -21.05 -4.96
CA VAL A 539 11.65 -20.08 -4.63
C VAL A 539 12.86 -20.36 -5.54
N SER A 540 13.06 -19.54 -6.58
CA SER A 540 14.29 -19.58 -7.38
C SER A 540 15.43 -18.99 -6.55
N GLN A 541 16.27 -19.85 -5.96
CA GLN A 541 17.58 -19.40 -5.51
C GLN A 541 18.47 -19.30 -6.75
N HIS A 542 18.79 -18.09 -7.19
CA HIS A 542 19.82 -17.86 -8.21
C HIS A 542 21.16 -18.40 -7.71
N ILE A 543 21.60 -19.56 -8.24
CA ILE A 543 22.93 -20.11 -7.99
C ILE A 543 23.81 -19.80 -9.20
N ALA A 544 24.47 -18.63 -9.14
CA ALA A 544 25.64 -18.18 -9.92
C ALA A 544 25.50 -17.97 -11.45
N HIS A 545 26.27 -16.98 -11.94
CA HIS A 545 26.52 -16.72 -13.36
C HIS A 545 27.55 -17.71 -13.94
N LEU A 546 27.25 -18.29 -15.09
CA LEU A 546 28.23 -18.86 -16.01
C LEU A 546 28.22 -18.03 -17.31
N GLU A 547 29.41 -17.67 -17.79
CA GLU A 547 29.60 -16.93 -19.04
C GLU A 547 29.01 -17.72 -20.21
N GLY A 548 27.98 -17.17 -20.86
CA GLY A 548 27.45 -17.66 -22.14
C GLY A 548 26.14 -18.43 -22.03
N GLY A 549 25.02 -17.71 -21.85
CA GLY A 549 23.66 -18.21 -22.09
C GLY A 549 22.88 -18.58 -20.83
N GLU A 550 21.71 -17.98 -20.66
CA GLU A 550 20.73 -18.35 -19.63
C GLU A 550 20.11 -19.72 -19.93
N VAL A 551 20.18 -20.62 -18.95
CA VAL A 551 19.33 -21.81 -18.88
C VAL A 551 18.62 -21.77 -17.53
N VAL A 552 17.34 -21.38 -17.52
CA VAL A 552 16.44 -21.56 -16.38
C VAL A 552 15.93 -23.00 -16.42
N GLY A 553 16.61 -23.89 -15.69
CA GLY A 553 16.21 -25.28 -15.56
C GLY A 553 15.37 -25.50 -14.29
N VAL A 554 14.08 -25.80 -14.44
CA VAL A 554 13.26 -26.39 -13.37
C VAL A 554 13.03 -27.87 -13.74
N LYS A 555 13.67 -28.80 -13.03
CA LYS A 555 13.42 -30.24 -13.18
C LYS A 555 12.64 -30.75 -11.97
N PRO A 556 11.48 -31.39 -12.16
CA PRO A 556 10.83 -32.13 -11.09
C PRO A 556 11.54 -33.48 -10.90
N GLU A 557 12.10 -33.74 -9.72
CA GLU A 557 12.33 -35.12 -9.28
C GLU A 557 11.00 -35.65 -8.73
N GLY A 558 10.38 -36.62 -9.43
CA GLY A 558 9.23 -37.33 -8.89
C GLY A 558 8.22 -37.96 -9.85
N SER A 559 8.39 -37.87 -11.18
CA SER A 559 7.52 -38.60 -12.12
C SER A 559 8.32 -39.69 -12.83
N GLU A 560 7.93 -40.95 -12.63
CA GLU A 560 8.39 -42.08 -13.45
C GLU A 560 8.14 -41.76 -14.92
N ILE A 561 9.20 -41.75 -15.72
CA ILE A 561 9.11 -41.65 -17.17
C ILE A 561 8.97 -43.07 -17.71
N GLU A 562 7.81 -43.39 -18.30
CA GLU A 562 7.71 -44.46 -19.29
C GLU A 562 8.64 -44.11 -20.46
N VAL A 563 9.79 -44.78 -20.52
CA VAL A 563 10.69 -44.70 -21.67
C VAL A 563 10.06 -45.50 -22.81
N ARG A 564 9.35 -44.83 -23.72
CA ARG A 564 9.09 -45.37 -25.06
C ARG A 564 10.27 -45.03 -25.97
N THR A 565 11.24 -45.94 -26.06
CA THR A 565 12.20 -45.94 -27.15
C THR A 565 11.51 -46.37 -28.44
N SER A 566 11.13 -45.43 -29.31
CA SER A 566 10.98 -45.76 -30.73
C SER A 566 12.37 -45.70 -31.38
N CYS A 567 13.02 -46.86 -31.45
CA CYS A 567 14.14 -47.09 -32.35
C CYS A 567 13.72 -46.79 -33.79
N ALA A 568 14.25 -45.71 -34.37
CA ALA A 568 14.35 -45.58 -35.82
C ALA A 568 15.54 -46.42 -36.29
N SER A 569 15.28 -47.67 -36.67
CA SER A 569 16.23 -48.47 -37.44
C SER A 569 16.21 -47.99 -38.89
N ALA A 570 17.29 -47.35 -39.32
CA ALA A 570 17.64 -47.30 -40.73
C ALA A 570 18.34 -48.61 -41.10
N THR A 571 17.84 -49.31 -42.11
CA THR A 571 18.61 -50.29 -42.89
C THR A 571 18.59 -49.86 -44.36
N PRO A 572 19.74 -49.90 -45.06
CA PRO A 572 19.83 -49.56 -46.49
C PRO A 572 19.67 -50.79 -47.40
N SER A 573 19.39 -50.52 -48.70
CA SER A 573 19.33 -51.41 -49.90
C SER A 573 18.22 -52.49 -49.89
N ASP A 574 17.44 -52.72 -50.95
CA ASP A 574 17.60 -52.47 -52.40
C ASP A 574 16.66 -51.42 -53.02
#